data_AF-A0A7S1LU60-F1
#
_entry.id   AF-A0A7S1LU60-F1
#
_cell.length_a   1.000
_cell.length_b   1.000
_cell.length_c   1.000
_cell.angle_alpha   90.00
_cell.angle_beta   90.00
_cell.angle_gamma   90.00
#
_symmetry.space_group_name_H-M   'P 1'
#
loop_
_entity.id
_entity.type
_entity.pdbx_description
1 polymer ?
#
loop_
_entity_poly.entity_id
_entity_poly.type
_entity_poly.pdbx_seq_one_letter_code
_entity_poly.pdbx_strand_id
1 'polypeptide(L)'
;SYVSFQLGNQEHRGVIARFDDNRGWGFIQSVDAKRVYGRDIFIHRTEFQEARKGLRIAFNVSGKKGGLPQAVNVRILTSAEEEALAQQEAFDALKQSLE
;
A
#
# COMPACT_ATOMS: atom_id res chain seq x y z
N SER A 1 -5.70 10.74 24.95
CA SER A 1 -5.28 11.13 23.60
C SER A 1 -4.59 9.96 22.93
N TYR A 2 -5.14 9.41 21.85
CA TYR A 2 -4.54 8.27 21.13
C TYR A 2 -3.54 8.81 20.12
N VAL A 3 -2.25 8.51 20.30
CA VAL A 3 -1.21 8.83 19.32
C VAL A 3 -1.22 7.72 18.27
N SER A 4 -1.60 8.04 17.04
CA SER A 4 -1.42 7.16 15.89
C SER A 4 0.09 7.07 15.61
N PHE A 5 0.65 5.86 15.65
CA PHE A 5 2.02 5.63 15.21
C PHE A 5 2.00 5.33 13.72
N GLN A 6 2.62 6.18 12.91
CA GLN A 6 2.89 5.88 11.52
C GLN A 6 3.91 4.72 11.52
N LEU A 7 3.53 3.54 11.00
CA LEU A 7 4.33 2.31 11.11
C LEU A 7 5.51 2.28 10.11
N GLY A 8 5.99 3.46 9.72
CA GLY A 8 6.99 3.72 8.69
C GLY A 8 6.49 4.81 7.74
N ASN A 9 7.38 5.73 7.32
CA ASN A 9 7.11 6.65 6.19
C ASN A 9 7.22 5.95 4.83
N GLN A 10 7.18 4.61 4.82
CA GLN A 10 7.40 3.82 3.63
C GLN A 10 6.10 3.73 2.83
N GLU A 11 6.17 4.09 1.56
CA GLU A 11 5.10 3.83 0.60
C GLU A 11 5.17 2.37 0.19
N HIS A 12 4.05 1.67 0.31
CA HIS A 12 3.87 0.31 -0.16
C HIS A 12 3.01 0.32 -1.41
N ARG A 13 3.20 -0.68 -2.27
CA ARG A 13 2.41 -0.87 -3.48
C ARG A 13 1.66 -2.19 -3.40
N GLY A 14 0.45 -2.21 -3.93
CA GLY A 14 -0.38 -3.40 -3.90
C GLY A 14 -1.58 -3.32 -4.81
N VAL A 15 -2.39 -4.38 -4.75
CA VAL A 15 -3.61 -4.52 -5.52
C VAL A 15 -4.78 -4.71 -4.58
N ILE A 16 -5.89 -4.03 -4.83
CA ILE A 16 -7.13 -4.27 -4.09
C ILE A 16 -7.63 -5.69 -4.42
N ALA A 17 -7.50 -6.60 -3.46
CA ALA A 17 -7.88 -8.00 -3.63
C ALA A 17 -9.40 -8.18 -3.53
N ARG A 18 -10.02 -7.43 -2.62
CA ARG A 18 -11.47 -7.38 -2.41
C ARG A 18 -11.86 -6.04 -1.81
N PHE A 19 -12.98 -5.50 -2.28
CA PHE A 19 -13.66 -4.37 -1.66
C PHE A 19 -15.16 -4.65 -1.64
N ASP A 20 -15.82 -4.40 -0.51
CA ASP A 20 -17.26 -4.54 -0.35
C ASP A 20 -17.87 -3.15 -0.24
N ASP A 21 -18.48 -2.67 -1.34
CA ASP A 21 -19.04 -1.32 -1.43
C ASP A 21 -20.17 -1.08 -0.42
N ASN A 22 -20.95 -2.12 -0.11
CA ASN A 22 -22.05 -2.05 0.85
C ASN A 22 -21.52 -1.87 2.28
N ARG A 23 -20.44 -2.57 2.62
CA ARG A 23 -19.80 -2.47 3.95
C ARG A 23 -18.79 -1.33 4.05
N GLY A 24 -18.31 -0.81 2.93
CA GLY A 24 -17.36 0.30 2.86
C GLY A 24 -15.92 -0.07 3.25
N TRP A 25 -15.53 -1.34 3.13
CA TRP A 25 -14.17 -1.77 3.45
C TRP A 25 -13.68 -2.94 2.58
N GLY A 26 -12.37 -3.13 2.57
CA GLY A 26 -11.72 -4.18 1.80
C GLY A 26 -10.32 -4.51 2.29
N PHE A 27 -9.59 -5.25 1.45
CA PHE A 27 -8.21 -5.64 1.70
C PHE A 27 -7.32 -5.42 0.48
N ILE A 28 -6.10 -4.98 0.73
CA ILE A 28 -5.05 -4.78 -0.25
C ILE A 28 -4.04 -5.91 -0.08
N GLN A 29 -3.72 -6.56 -1.19
CA GLN A 29 -2.66 -7.54 -1.28
C GLN A 29 -1.37 -6.86 -1.75
N SER A 30 -0.33 -6.93 -0.93
CA SER A 30 0.99 -6.37 -1.19
C SER A 30 2.05 -7.33 -0.64
N VAL A 31 3.01 -7.73 -1.47
CA VAL A 31 4.06 -8.68 -1.06
C VAL A 31 4.95 -8.05 0.02
N ASP A 32 5.34 -6.79 -0.17
CA ASP A 32 6.20 -6.07 0.78
C ASP A 32 5.47 -5.82 2.10
N ALA A 33 4.23 -5.32 2.04
CA ALA A 33 3.46 -5.09 3.26
C ALA A 33 3.15 -6.41 3.99
N LYS A 34 2.92 -7.52 3.27
CA LYS A 34 2.72 -8.82 3.88
C LYS A 34 4.00 -9.38 4.53
N ARG A 35 5.19 -9.09 3.98
CA ARG A 35 6.47 -9.46 4.62
C ARG A 35 6.69 -8.69 5.92
N VAL A 36 6.35 -7.40 5.95
CA VAL A 36 6.54 -6.53 7.12
C VAL A 36 5.48 -6.78 8.20
N TYR A 37 4.21 -6.89 7.81
CA TYR A 37 3.07 -6.93 8.74
C TYR A 37 2.43 -8.33 8.87
N GLY A 38 2.88 -9.32 8.10
CA GLY A 38 2.43 -10.71 8.16
C GLY A 38 1.02 -10.96 7.61
N ARG A 39 0.38 -9.96 7.00
CA ARG A 39 -1.02 -10.05 6.54
C ARG A 39 -1.35 -9.02 5.46
N ASP A 40 -2.52 -9.17 4.87
CA ASP A 40 -3.10 -8.19 3.94
C ASP A 40 -3.51 -6.92 4.69
N ILE A 41 -3.48 -5.79 3.99
CA ILE A 41 -3.67 -4.47 4.59
C ILE A 41 -5.15 -4.08 4.49
N PHE A 42 -5.71 -3.60 5.60
CA PHE A 42 -7.09 -3.16 5.64
C PHE A 42 -7.25 -1.80 4.96
N ILE A 43 -8.30 -1.63 4.16
CA ILE A 43 -8.66 -0.34 3.55
C ILE A 43 -10.12 -0.02 3.82
N HIS A 44 -10.38 1.23 4.19
CA HIS A 44 -11.73 1.75 4.44
C HIS A 44 -12.11 2.75 3.36
N ARG A 45 -13.41 2.86 3.04
CA ARG A 45 -13.93 3.78 2.02
C ARG A 45 -13.59 5.25 2.28
N THR A 46 -13.39 5.62 3.55
CA THR A 46 -12.95 6.98 3.93
C THR A 46 -11.55 7.31 3.43
N GLU A 47 -10.68 6.31 3.30
CA GLU A 47 -9.32 6.48 2.79
C GLU A 47 -9.28 6.41 1.26
N PHE A 48 -10.19 5.66 0.65
CA PHE A 48 -10.23 5.50 -0.80
C PHE A 48 -11.65 5.19 -1.29
N GLN A 49 -12.31 6.19 -1.89
CA GLN A 49 -13.69 6.06 -2.36
C GLN A 49 -13.80 5.27 -3.67
N GLU A 50 -12.75 5.26 -4.48
CA GLU A 50 -12.69 4.60 -5.78
C GLU A 50 -12.18 3.14 -5.68
N ALA A 51 -12.22 2.56 -4.48
CA ALA A 51 -11.72 1.22 -4.22
C ALA A 51 -12.46 0.17 -5.06
N ARG A 52 -11.75 -0.46 -5.99
CA ARG A 52 -12.26 -1.53 -6.85
C ARG A 52 -11.26 -2.66 -6.93
N LYS A 53 -11.78 -3.90 -6.94
CA LYS A 53 -10.96 -5.09 -7.11
C LYS A 53 -10.09 -4.99 -8.36
N GLY A 54 -8.80 -5.30 -8.23
CA GLY A 54 -7.83 -5.27 -9.32
C GLY A 54 -7.14 -3.92 -9.53
N LEU A 55 -7.54 -2.85 -8.84
CA LEU A 55 -6.82 -1.57 -8.91
C LEU A 55 -5.47 -1.68 -8.23
N ARG A 56 -4.45 -1.20 -8.94
CA ARG A 56 -3.10 -1.00 -8.42
C ARG A 56 -3.05 0.34 -7.71
N ILE A 57 -2.56 0.32 -6.48
CA ILE A 57 -2.52 1.48 -5.62
C ILE A 57 -1.20 1.55 -4.87
N ALA A 58 -0.80 2.78 -4.56
CA ALA A 58 0.23 3.09 -3.59
C ALA A 58 -0.43 3.60 -2.31
N PHE A 59 0.14 3.23 -1.16
CA PHE A 59 -0.41 3.56 0.15
C PHE A 59 0.69 3.54 1.21
N ASN A 60 0.49 4.29 2.28
CA ASN A 60 1.26 4.11 3.51
C ASN A 60 0.51 3.20 4.47
N VAL A 61 1.24 2.59 5.41
CA VAL A 61 0.62 1.79 6.47
C VAL A 61 0.67 2.55 7.78
N SER A 62 -0.52 2.74 8.36
CA SER A 62 -0.70 3.28 9.71
C SER A 62 -1.39 2.23 10.57
N GLY A 63 -1.12 2.24 11.86
CA GLY A 63 -1.73 1.28 12.77
C GLY A 63 -1.47 1.63 14.23
N LYS A 64 -2.31 1.06 15.09
CA LYS A 64 -2.10 1.13 16.54
C LYS A 64 -1.26 -0.08 16.97
N LYS A 65 -0.50 0.05 18.06
CA LYS A 65 0.22 -1.09 18.65
C LYS A 65 -0.79 -2.21 18.98
N GLY A 66 -0.62 -3.38 18.37
CA GLY A 66 -1.52 -4.53 18.51
C GLY A 66 -2.82 -4.46 17.68
N GLY A 67 -3.02 -3.42 16.87
CA GLY A 67 -4.15 -3.28 15.97
C GLY A 67 -3.89 -3.88 14.58
N LEU A 68 -4.93 -3.86 13.73
CA LEU A 68 -4.81 -4.21 12.32
C LEU A 68 -4.10 -3.08 11.56
N PRO A 69 -3.15 -3.39 10.66
CA PRO A 69 -2.53 -2.41 9.80
C PRO A 69 -3.55 -1.88 8.79
N GLN A 70 -3.65 -0.56 8.69
CA GLN A 70 -4.57 0.16 7.84
C GLN A 70 -3.81 0.96 6.79
N ALA A 71 -4.30 0.90 5.56
CA ALA A 71 -3.83 1.75 4.47
C ALA A 71 -4.32 3.18 4.67
N VAL A 72 -3.39 4.12 4.55
CA VAL A 72 -3.63 5.57 4.56
C VAL A 72 -2.89 6.21 3.39
N ASN A 73 -3.24 7.45 3.03
CA ASN A 73 -2.66 8.16 1.88
C ASN A 73 -2.74 7.32 0.59
N VAL A 74 -3.90 6.72 0.32
CA VAL A 74 -4.07 5.80 -0.81
C VAL A 74 -4.23 6.60 -2.11
N ARG A 75 -3.48 6.19 -3.14
CA ARG A 75 -3.56 6.75 -4.50
C ARG A 75 -3.51 5.66 -5.55
N ILE A 76 -4.16 5.91 -6.68
CA ILE A 76 -4.09 5.01 -7.85
C ILE A 76 -2.69 5.10 -8.44
N LEU A 77 -2.09 3.94 -8.70
CA LEU A 77 -0.87 3.86 -9.49
C LEU A 77 -1.26 3.75 -10.96
N THR A 78 -0.83 4.75 -11.72
CA THR A 78 -0.92 4.70 -13.18
C THR A 78 0.14 3.75 -13.74
N SER A 79 -0.08 3.22 -14.94
CA SER A 79 0.92 2.38 -15.62
C SER A 79 2.24 3.14 -15.84
N ALA A 80 2.17 4.44 -16.15
CA ALA A 80 3.34 5.28 -16.33
C ALA A 80 4.16 5.43 -15.04
N GLU A 81 3.52 5.59 -13.89
CA GLU A 81 4.22 5.62 -12.60
C GLU A 81 4.81 4.26 -12.25
N GLU A 82 4.11 3.17 -12.53
CA GLU A 82 4.62 1.82 -12.32
C GLU A 82 5.88 1.55 -13.17
N GLU A 83 5.87 1.97 -14.43
CA GLU A 83 7.01 1.90 -15.34
C GLU A 83 8.18 2.75 -14.85
N ALA A 84 7.93 4.02 -14.49
CA ALA A 84 8.99 4.92 -14.01
C ALA A 84 9.65 4.40 -12.73
N LEU A 85 8.87 3.83 -11.81
CA LEU A 85 9.38 3.25 -10.57
C LEU A 85 10.17 1.97 -10.83
N ALA A 86 9.70 1.11 -11.73
CA ALA A 86 10.43 -0.09 -12.14
C ALA A 86 11.76 0.26 -12.83
N GLN A 87 11.77 1.30 -13.67
CA GLN A 87 12.98 1.80 -14.32
C GLN A 87 13.97 2.39 -13.29
N GLN A 88 13.47 3.14 -12.31
CA GLN A 88 14.29 3.69 -11.25
C GLN A 88 14.91 2.58 -10.40
N GLU A 89 14.13 1.59 -9.97
CA GLU A 89 14.62 0.44 -9.19
C GLU A 89 15.65 -0.38 -9.98
N ALA A 90 15.43 -0.60 -11.28
CA ALA A 90 16.39 -1.28 -12.15
C ALA A 90 17.70 -0.49 -12.30
N PHE A 91 17.62 0.83 -12.44
CA PHE A 91 18.79 1.70 -12.56
C PHE A 91 19.58 1.77 -11.24
N ASP A 92 18.89 1.86 -10.11
CA ASP A 92 19.52 1.89 -8.78
C ASP A 92 20.20 0.55 -8.46
N ALA A 93 19.55 -0.57 -8.78
CA ALA A 93 20.15 -1.90 -8.64
C ALA A 93 21.42 -2.06 -9.48
N LEU A 94 21.42 -1.54 -10.71
CA LEU A 94 22.61 -1.56 -11.57
C LEU A 94 23.74 -0.70 -11.01
N LYS A 95 23.42 0.51 -10.53
CA LYS A 95 24.42 1.39 -9.88
C LYS A 95 25.06 0.74 -8.67
N GLN A 96 24.25 0.13 -7.79
CA GLN A 96 24.75 -0.55 -6.60
C GLN A 96 25.62 -1.76 -6.92
N SER A 97 25.48 -2.37 -8.10
CA SER A 97 26.33 -3.48 -8.56
C SER A 97 27.64 -3.04 -9.23
N LEU A 98 27.76 -1.75 -9.56
CA LEU A 98 28.92 -1.14 -10.21
C LEU A 98 29.86 -0.43 -9.21
N GLU A 99 29.43 -0.28 -7.96
CA GLU A 99 30.24 0.16 -6.81
C GLU A 99 30.80 -1.05 -6.03
#